data_AF-A0A914RNG4-F1
#
_entry.id   AF-A0A914RNG4-F1
#
_cell.length_a   1.000
_cell.length_b   1.000
_cell.length_c   1.000
_cell.angle_alpha   90.00
_cell.angle_beta   90.00
_cell.angle_gamma   90.00
#
_symmetry.space_group_name_H-M   'P 1'
#
loop_
_entity.id
_entity.type
_entity.pdbx_description
1 polymer ?
#
loop_
_entity_poly.entity_id
_entity_poly.type
_entity_poly.pdbx_seq_one_letter_code
_entity_poly.pdbx_strand_id
1 'polypeptide(L)' 'MEFFEVIDVERTADVKSSGNFASLMLARSSVDALSKAGFISPSPVQAAAIPIGLMGFGSSSSTSLK' A
#
# COMPACT_ATOMS: atom_id res chain seq x y z
N MET A 1 15.47 3.24 -22.76
CA MET A 1 14.53 2.95 -21.66
C MET A 1 13.68 4.19 -21.52
N GLU A 2 12.42 4.15 -21.94
CA GLU A 2 11.51 5.28 -21.70
C GLU A 2 11.03 5.23 -20.25
N PHE A 3 10.96 6.41 -19.64
CA PHE A 3 10.33 6.63 -18.35
C PHE A 3 9.01 7.31 -18.64
N PHE A 4 7.89 6.64 -18.37
CA PHE A 4 6.58 7.27 -18.43
C PHE A 4 6.46 8.20 -17.23
N GLU A 5 6.22 9.48 -17.52
CA GLU A 5 5.81 10.44 -16.51
C GLU A 5 4.52 9.91 -15.84
N VAL A 6 4.52 9.83 -14.51
CA VAL A 6 3.28 9.57 -13.77
C VAL A 6 2.44 10.83 -13.95
N ILE A 7 1.58 10.81 -14.96
CA ILE A 7 0.60 11.86 -15.19
C ILE A 7 -0.16 12.02 -13.89
N ASP A 8 -0.07 13.21 -13.29
CA ASP A 8 -0.81 13.55 -12.06
C ASP A 8 -2.27 13.80 -12.45
N VAL A 9 -2.94 12.73 -12.87
CA VAL A 9 -4.35 12.71 -13.24
C VAL A 9 -5.11 13.11 -11.99
N GLU A 10 -5.76 14.28 -12.04
CA GLU A 10 -6.43 14.82 -10.87
C GLU A 10 -7.45 13.79 -10.37
N ARG A 11 -7.15 13.23 -9.19
CA ARG A 11 -8.00 12.21 -8.58
C ARG A 11 -9.40 12.77 -8.38
N THR A 12 -10.43 12.00 -8.69
CA THR A 12 -11.80 12.36 -8.37
C THR A 12 -12.01 12.44 -6.86
N ALA A 13 -12.95 13.27 -6.40
CA ALA A 13 -13.08 13.59 -4.96
C ALA A 13 -13.35 12.36 -4.07
N ASP A 14 -13.97 11.33 -4.62
CA ASP A 14 -14.25 10.02 -4.00
C ASP A 14 -13.01 9.13 -3.83
N VAL A 15 -11.91 9.41 -4.55
CA VAL A 15 -10.63 8.67 -4.43
C VAL A 15 -9.48 9.52 -3.85
N LYS A 16 -9.69 10.80 -3.56
CA LYS A 16 -8.76 11.63 -2.76
C LYS A 16 -8.85 11.22 -1.29
N SER A 17 -7.72 10.83 -0.67
CA SER A 17 -7.61 10.68 0.79
C SER A 17 -6.42 11.47 1.33
N SER A 18 -6.51 11.88 2.60
CA SER A 18 -5.45 12.59 3.34
C SER A 18 -4.50 11.65 4.09
N GLY A 19 -4.70 10.33 3.99
CA GLY A 19 -3.93 9.33 4.73
C GLY A 19 -2.64 8.90 4.01
N ASN A 20 -1.79 8.18 4.75
CA ASN A 20 -0.61 7.51 4.20
C ASN A 20 -0.66 6.01 4.56
N PHE A 21 -0.02 5.14 3.76
CA PHE A 21 -0.06 3.69 4.02
C PHE A 21 0.58 3.26 5.36
N ALA A 22 1.50 4.06 5.92
CA ALA A 22 2.09 3.80 7.23
C ALA A 22 1.10 3.99 8.39
N SER A 23 0.07 4.83 8.22
CA SER A 23 -1.00 5.03 9.20
C SER A 23 -2.01 3.86 9.26
N LEU A 24 -1.97 2.95 8.29
CA LEU A 24 -2.89 1.80 8.18
C LEU A 24 -2.40 0.53 8.90
N MET A 25 -1.46 0.66 9.85
CA MET A 25 -0.89 -0.45 10.63
C MET A 25 -0.35 -1.63 9.81
N LEU A 26 0.05 -1.38 8.56
CA LEU A 26 0.64 -2.38 7.68
C LEU A 26 2.05 -2.78 8.14
N ALA A 27 2.45 -4.03 7.89
CA ALA A 27 3.84 -4.45 8.05
C ALA A 27 4.78 -3.57 7.20
N ARG A 28 5.95 -3.20 7.73
CA ARG A 28 6.89 -2.30 7.03
C ARG A 28 7.27 -2.80 5.64
N SER A 29 7.47 -4.10 5.47
CA SER A 29 7.70 -4.73 4.16
C SER A 29 6.58 -4.48 3.14
N SER A 30 5.32 -4.43 3.60
CA SER A 30 4.16 -4.11 2.75
C SER A 30 4.13 -2.63 2.38
N VAL A 31 4.46 -1.73 3.31
CA VAL A 31 4.61 -0.29 3.03
C VAL A 31 5.75 -0.03 2.02
N ASP A 32 6.88 -0.71 2.20
CA ASP A 32 8.03 -0.62 1.29
C ASP A 32 7.68 -1.16 -0.12
N ALA A 33 6.89 -2.24 -0.21
CA ALA A 33 6.43 -2.80 -1.46
C ALA A 33 5.44 -1.85 -2.19
N LEU A 34 4.50 -1.25 -1.46
CA LEU A 34 3.56 -0.25 -2.00
C LEU A 34 4.29 0.97 -2.55
N SER A 35 5.27 1.49 -1.81
CA SER A 35 6.11 2.61 -2.23
C SER A 35 6.91 2.26 -3.51
N LYS A 36 7.56 1.10 -3.56
CA LYS A 36 8.29 0.61 -4.75
C LYS A 36 7.40 0.40 -5.98
N ALA A 37 6.13 0.08 -5.78
CA ALA A 37 5.14 -0.07 -6.85
C ALA A 37 4.50 1.27 -7.27
N GLY A 38 4.92 2.40 -6.70
CA GLY A 38 4.43 3.74 -7.07
C GLY A 38 3.13 4.17 -6.37
N PHE A 39 2.65 3.43 -5.36
CA PHE A 39 1.46 3.84 -4.61
C PHE A 39 1.80 4.95 -3.60
N ILE A 40 1.23 6.13 -3.82
CA ILE A 40 1.51 7.35 -3.02
C ILE A 40 0.66 7.40 -1.75
N SER A 41 -0.64 7.14 -1.86
CA SER A 41 -1.59 7.20 -0.74
C SER A 41 -2.76 6.21 -0.95
N PRO A 42 -3.38 5.70 0.13
CA PRO A 42 -4.57 4.85 0.03
C PRO A 42 -5.77 5.64 -0.51
N SER A 43 -6.70 4.96 -1.16
CA SER A 43 -8.04 5.52 -1.43
C SER A 43 -8.90 5.55 -0.16
N PRO A 44 -9.99 6.33 -0.10
CA PRO A 44 -10.86 6.39 1.08
C PRO A 44 -11.44 5.02 1.49
N VAL A 45 -11.79 4.15 0.54
CA VAL A 45 -12.24 2.79 0.84
C VAL A 45 -11.13 1.92 1.42
N GLN A 46 -9.88 2.07 0.97
CA GLN A 46 -8.72 1.38 1.57
C GLN A 46 -8.44 1.90 2.99
N ALA A 47 -8.50 3.22 3.20
CA ALA A 47 -8.33 3.81 4.54
C ALA A 47 -9.44 3.38 5.53
N ALA A 48 -10.68 3.21 5.05
CA ALA A 48 -11.79 2.74 5.85
C ALA A 48 -11.76 1.21 6.11
N ALA A 49 -11.25 0.41 5.16
CA ALA A 49 -11.23 -1.05 5.25
C ALA A 49 -9.97 -1.64 5.91
N ILE A 50 -8.87 -0.87 5.98
CA ILE A 50 -7.60 -1.30 6.57
C ILE A 50 -7.42 -0.68 7.97
N PRO A 51 -8.36 -1.00 8.88
CA PRO A 51 -7.97 -1.41 10.24
C PRO A 51 -8.80 -2.64 10.71
N ILE A 52 -8.26 -3.68 11.35
CA ILE A 52 -6.89 -3.93 11.84
C ILE A 52 -6.47 -5.39 11.54
N GLY A 53 -7.29 -6.36 11.97
CA GLY A 53 -6.85 -7.71 12.34
C GLY A 53 -6.58 -8.75 11.24
N LEU A 54 -6.28 -8.36 9.99
CA LEU A 54 -6.27 -9.29 8.84
C LEU A 54 -4.91 -9.57 8.17
N MET A 55 -3.79 -8.98 8.60
CA MET A 55 -2.45 -9.41 8.16
C MET A 55 -1.90 -10.63 8.91
N GLY A 56 -2.74 -11.67 9.03
CA GLY A 56 -2.32 -13.03 9.37
C GLY A 56 -1.61 -13.77 8.21
N PHE A 57 -1.37 -13.08 7.09
CA PHE A 57 -0.77 -13.64 5.86
C PHE A 57 0.59 -13.02 5.50
N GLY A 58 1.43 -12.82 6.51
CA GLY A 58 2.88 -12.85 6.32
C GLY A 58 3.33 -14.27 5.99
N SER A 59 3.00 -14.77 4.79
CA SER A 59 3.33 -16.12 4.32
C SER A 59 4.82 -16.27 3.98
N SER A 60 5.68 -16.19 5.00
CA SER A 60 7.09 -16.56 4.89
C SER A 60 7.28 -18.07 5.09
N SER A 61 6.58 -18.88 4.28
CA SER A 61 6.80 -20.32 4.17
C SER A 61 8.03 -20.62 3.32
N SER A 62 9.22 -20.22 3.81
CA SER A 62 10.52 -20.60 3.25
C SER A 62 11.66 -20.34 4.24
N THR A 63 11.64 -21.07 5.37
CA THR A 63 12.86 -21.34 6.13
C THR A 63 13.10 -22.84 6.09
N SER A 64 14.03 -23.27 5.23
CA SER A 64 14.42 -24.67 5.12
C SER A 64 14.99 -25.14 6.46
N LEU A 65 14.38 -26.15 7.07
CA LEU A 65 15.02 -26.91 8.13
C LEU A 65 16.24 -27.63 7.53
N LYS A 66 17.40 -27.40 8.13
CA LYS A 66 18.61 -28.22 8.03
C LYS A 66 18.83 -28.84 9.41
#